data_AF-A0A182XBV8-F1
#
_entry.id   AF-A0A182XBV8-F1
#
_cell.length_a   1.000
_cell.length_b   1.000
_cell.length_c   1.000
_cell.angle_alpha   90.00
_cell.angle_beta   90.00
_cell.angle_gamma   90.00
#
_symmetry.space_group_name_H-M   'P 1'
#
loop_
_entity.id
_entity.type
_entity.pdbx_description
1 polymer ?
#
loop_
_entity_poly.entity_id
_entity_poly.type
_entity_poly.pdbx_seq_one_letter_code
_entity_poly.pdbx_strand_id
1 'polypeptide(L)'
;MASRMQQLVQLTVALVALVALLHTPPAHADDIDELLNEFDEEDEELLRHIESQHVSRDYELEDQMARELANRIAAEHYGQPDGAGESDDAGPIEGRVPRLIDPCKGVRCGAGRVCRANVAEQRGECVCIPECPPETDPRRKVCTNRNETWDSACEVHRQRCLCNTADPGCRHEELRHVHIDYYGTCREMPECSENDLADFPRRMRDWLFNVMRDLALRNELPDAYLALEHEAESNMTKRWTNAAIWKWCELDGHPHDNTVSRHELFPIRAPLFALEHCIAPFLESCDPNRDHRISLQEWGKCLELEEDDLTARCAEIAKDEEANASDLHDAFV
;
A
#
# COMPACT_ATOMS: atom_id res chain seq x y z
N MET A 1 -57.87 29.79 40.68
CA MET A 1 -56.77 28.93 41.19
C MET A 1 -56.26 27.97 40.11
N ALA A 2 -57.12 27.34 39.31
CA ALA A 2 -56.71 26.41 38.23
C ALA A 2 -55.75 27.02 37.17
N SER A 3 -56.04 28.24 36.68
CA SER A 3 -55.23 28.87 35.62
C SER A 3 -53.79 29.22 36.04
N ARG A 4 -53.56 29.57 37.32
CA ARG A 4 -52.21 29.84 37.84
C ARG A 4 -51.39 28.57 38.05
N MET A 5 -52.02 27.46 38.46
CA MET A 5 -51.34 26.16 38.52
C MET A 5 -50.94 25.68 37.12
N GLN A 6 -51.80 25.88 36.12
CA GLN A 6 -51.52 25.49 34.74
C GLN A 6 -50.34 26.28 34.13
N GLN A 7 -50.26 27.59 34.42
CA GLN A 7 -49.11 28.41 34.00
C GLN A 7 -47.82 28.00 34.71
N LEU A 8 -47.87 27.70 36.02
CA LEU A 8 -46.69 27.20 36.73
C LEU A 8 -46.19 25.88 36.17
N VAL A 9 -47.10 24.95 35.85
CA VAL A 9 -46.74 23.65 35.26
C VAL A 9 -46.15 23.81 33.87
N GLN A 10 -46.67 24.72 33.05
CA GLN A 10 -46.09 24.98 31.72
C GLN A 10 -44.70 25.63 31.80
N LEU A 11 -44.51 26.57 32.74
CA LEU A 11 -43.21 27.19 32.99
C LEU A 11 -42.17 26.18 33.51
N THR A 12 -42.56 25.27 34.41
CA THR A 12 -41.63 24.24 34.90
C THR A 12 -41.29 23.22 33.82
N VAL A 13 -42.24 22.79 32.98
CA VAL A 13 -41.97 21.90 31.86
C VAL A 13 -41.05 22.56 30.82
N ALA A 14 -41.27 23.84 30.50
CA ALA A 14 -40.41 24.59 29.60
C ALA A 14 -38.99 24.75 30.15
N LEU A 15 -38.85 25.01 31.46
CA LEU A 15 -37.54 25.14 32.11
C LEU A 15 -36.78 23.80 32.12
N VAL A 16 -37.47 22.69 32.40
CA VAL A 16 -36.88 21.34 32.38
C VAL A 16 -36.45 20.95 30.96
N ALA A 17 -37.25 21.28 29.94
CA ALA A 17 -36.89 21.05 28.54
C ALA A 17 -35.67 21.89 28.10
N LEU A 18 -35.58 23.15 28.54
CA LEU A 18 -34.45 24.02 28.23
C LEU A 18 -33.16 23.55 28.94
N VAL A 19 -33.27 23.10 30.19
CA VAL A 19 -32.14 22.53 30.94
C VAL A 19 -31.71 21.19 30.32
N ALA A 20 -32.65 20.37 29.86
CA ALA A 20 -32.33 19.14 29.12
C ALA A 20 -31.60 19.44 27.81
N LEU A 21 -32.04 20.43 27.02
CA LEU A 21 -31.36 20.88 25.80
C LEU A 21 -29.98 21.51 26.04
N LEU A 22 -29.73 22.08 27.23
CA LEU A 22 -28.43 22.63 27.62
C LEU A 22 -27.49 21.58 28.22
N HIS A 23 -28.00 20.41 28.62
CA HIS A 23 -27.23 19.30 29.19
C HIS A 23 -27.20 18.05 28.29
N THR A 24 -27.81 18.08 27.11
CA THR A 24 -27.54 17.09 26.07
C THR A 24 -26.10 17.28 25.61
N PRO A 25 -25.19 16.32 25.84
CA PRO A 25 -23.87 16.37 25.23
C PRO A 25 -24.04 16.40 23.70
N PRO A 26 -23.14 17.07 22.96
CA PRO A 26 -23.19 17.06 21.51
C PRO A 26 -23.07 15.61 21.02
N ALA A 27 -24.14 15.08 20.42
CA ALA A 27 -24.22 13.73 19.86
C ALA A 27 -23.41 13.59 18.55
N HIS A 28 -22.23 14.22 18.47
CA HIS A 28 -21.41 14.27 17.24
C HIS A 28 -19.90 14.23 17.49
N ALA A 29 -19.44 14.04 18.73
CA ALA A 29 -18.01 13.90 19.03
C ALA A 29 -17.59 12.47 19.40
N ASP A 30 -18.52 11.64 19.88
CA ASP A 30 -18.18 10.30 20.38
C ASP A 30 -18.20 9.22 19.26
N ASP A 31 -18.84 9.46 18.11
CA ASP A 31 -18.93 8.48 17.00
C ASP A 31 -17.66 8.42 16.12
N ILE A 32 -16.79 9.43 16.14
CA ILE A 32 -15.58 9.47 15.30
C ILE A 32 -14.43 8.67 15.95
N ASP A 33 -14.37 8.66 17.29
CA ASP A 33 -13.37 7.89 18.04
C ASP A 33 -13.66 6.38 18.05
N GLU A 34 -14.91 5.96 17.82
CA GLU A 34 -15.26 4.53 17.69
C GLU A 34 -14.92 4.01 16.28
N LEU A 35 -15.06 4.83 15.23
CA LEU A 35 -14.70 4.51 13.84
C LEU A 35 -13.18 4.48 13.56
N LEU A 36 -12.35 5.08 14.42
CA LEU A 36 -10.89 5.04 14.31
C LEU A 36 -10.26 3.85 15.05
N ASN A 37 -11.06 3.07 15.80
CA ASN A 37 -10.59 2.02 16.71
C ASN A 37 -10.95 0.57 16.30
N GLU A 38 -11.71 0.34 15.23
CA GLU A 38 -11.77 -0.98 14.58
C GLU A 38 -10.63 -1.11 13.58
N PHE A 39 -9.41 -1.16 14.11
CA PHE A 39 -8.26 -1.68 13.39
C PHE A 39 -8.08 -3.12 13.88
N ASP A 40 -8.79 -4.04 13.26
CA ASP A 40 -8.81 -5.43 13.70
C ASP A 40 -7.44 -6.10 13.42
N GLU A 41 -7.14 -7.19 14.13
CA GLU A 41 -5.86 -7.91 13.93
C GLU A 41 -5.69 -8.38 12.48
N GLU A 42 -6.80 -8.66 11.78
CA GLU A 42 -6.83 -9.07 10.37
C GLU A 42 -6.40 -7.93 9.43
N ASP A 43 -6.85 -6.71 9.71
CA ASP A 43 -6.48 -5.52 8.94
C ASP A 43 -4.99 -5.18 9.10
N GLU A 44 -4.45 -5.41 10.29
CA GLU A 44 -3.03 -5.22 10.56
C GLU A 44 -2.17 -6.27 9.82
N GLU A 45 -2.65 -7.51 9.72
CA GLU A 45 -1.97 -8.56 8.94
C GLU A 45 -1.98 -8.23 7.44
N LEU A 46 -3.11 -7.75 6.92
CA LEU A 46 -3.25 -7.31 5.53
C LEU A 46 -2.29 -6.15 5.22
N LEU A 47 -2.23 -5.14 6.09
CA LEU A 47 -1.24 -4.05 5.97
C LEU A 47 0.19 -4.56 5.85
N ARG A 48 0.58 -5.46 6.76
CA ARG A 48 1.94 -6.03 6.76
C ARG A 48 2.20 -6.79 5.47
N HIS A 49 1.18 -7.46 4.92
CA HIS A 49 1.28 -8.14 3.63
C HIS A 49 1.51 -7.16 2.49
N ILE A 50 0.70 -6.12 2.38
CA ILE A 50 0.80 -5.09 1.33
C ILE A 50 2.16 -4.38 1.41
N GLU A 51 2.54 -3.90 2.60
CA GLU A 51 3.85 -3.29 2.82
C GLU A 51 4.99 -4.26 2.43
N SER A 52 4.86 -5.55 2.76
CA SER A 52 5.82 -6.59 2.35
C SER A 52 5.89 -6.80 0.83
N GLN A 53 4.76 -6.75 0.12
CA GLN A 53 4.72 -6.86 -1.33
C GLN A 53 5.40 -5.66 -2.01
N HIS A 54 5.09 -4.44 -1.56
CA HIS A 54 5.73 -3.22 -2.07
C HIS A 54 7.25 -3.25 -1.84
N VAL A 55 7.67 -3.59 -0.62
CA VAL A 55 9.08 -3.75 -0.27
C VAL A 55 9.74 -4.84 -1.12
N SER A 56 9.04 -5.95 -1.40
CA SER A 56 9.54 -7.04 -2.24
C SER A 56 9.80 -6.61 -3.68
N ARG A 57 8.91 -5.80 -4.27
CA ARG A 57 9.07 -5.29 -5.64
C ARG A 57 10.26 -4.33 -5.74
N ASP A 58 10.42 -3.44 -4.77
CA ASP A 58 11.55 -2.52 -4.73
C ASP A 58 12.88 -3.29 -4.57
N TYR A 59 12.91 -4.32 -3.72
CA TYR A 59 14.09 -5.19 -3.57
C TYR A 59 14.42 -5.97 -4.84
N GLU A 60 13.44 -6.44 -5.60
CA GLU A 60 13.69 -7.11 -6.86
C GLU A 60 14.36 -6.18 -7.86
N LEU A 61 13.92 -4.94 -7.94
CA LEU A 61 14.53 -3.92 -8.77
C LEU A 61 15.98 -3.65 -8.33
N GLU A 62 16.21 -3.48 -7.02
CA GLU A 62 17.55 -3.27 -6.46
C GLU A 62 18.47 -4.49 -6.68
N ASP A 63 17.99 -5.72 -6.49
CA ASP A 63 18.75 -6.95 -6.72
C ASP A 63 19.07 -7.15 -8.21
N GLN A 64 18.13 -6.82 -9.11
CA GLN A 64 18.39 -6.81 -10.55
C GLN A 64 19.50 -5.80 -10.89
N MET A 65 19.41 -4.57 -10.37
CA MET A 65 20.45 -3.55 -10.56
C MET A 65 21.79 -3.98 -9.97
N ALA A 66 21.80 -4.60 -8.78
CA ALA A 66 22.99 -5.09 -8.12
C ALA A 66 23.63 -6.26 -8.88
N ARG A 67 22.83 -7.18 -9.43
CA ARG A 67 23.30 -8.26 -10.31
C ARG A 67 23.87 -7.70 -11.60
N GLU A 68 23.21 -6.74 -12.21
CA GLU A 68 23.70 -6.10 -13.44
C GLU A 68 25.02 -5.35 -13.20
N LEU A 69 25.12 -4.62 -12.07
CA LEU A 69 26.35 -3.97 -11.64
C LEU A 69 27.46 -5.00 -11.34
N ALA A 70 27.14 -6.08 -10.63
CA ALA A 70 28.09 -7.15 -10.33
C ALA A 70 28.58 -7.84 -11.62
N ASN A 71 27.69 -8.07 -12.59
CA ASN A 71 28.03 -8.60 -13.90
C ASN A 71 28.92 -7.63 -14.68
N ARG A 72 28.66 -6.32 -14.62
CA ARG A 72 29.53 -5.28 -15.19
C ARG A 72 30.91 -5.28 -14.55
N ILE A 73 30.99 -5.25 -13.22
CA ILE A 73 32.26 -5.30 -12.48
C ILE A 73 33.02 -6.59 -12.82
N ALA A 74 32.32 -7.73 -12.90
CA ALA A 74 32.91 -9.01 -13.28
C ALA A 74 33.41 -8.99 -14.73
N ALA A 75 32.68 -8.39 -15.67
CA ALA A 75 33.13 -8.23 -17.06
C ALA A 75 34.34 -7.29 -17.18
N GLU A 76 34.42 -6.26 -16.33
CA GLU A 76 35.56 -5.34 -16.26
C GLU A 76 36.81 -5.98 -15.62
N HIS A 77 36.63 -6.90 -14.66
CA HIS A 77 37.73 -7.58 -13.97
C HIS A 77 38.18 -8.88 -14.65
N TYR A 78 37.27 -9.58 -15.33
CA TYR A 78 37.52 -10.77 -16.12
C TYR A 78 37.23 -10.45 -17.60
N GLY A 79 38.17 -9.77 -18.24
CA GLY A 79 38.10 -9.57 -19.69
C GLY A 79 37.97 -10.91 -20.43
N GLN A 80 36.88 -11.05 -21.18
CA GLN A 80 36.68 -11.93 -22.34
C GLN A 80 37.04 -13.44 -22.18
N PRO A 81 36.06 -14.37 -22.20
CA PRO A 81 36.37 -15.75 -22.53
C PRO A 81 36.52 -15.84 -24.06
N ASP A 82 37.74 -15.68 -24.55
CA ASP A 82 38.10 -16.30 -25.83
C ASP A 82 38.02 -17.82 -25.65
N GLY A 83 37.13 -18.44 -26.43
CA GLY A 83 37.17 -19.88 -26.71
C GLY A 83 36.25 -20.72 -25.83
N ALA A 84 35.04 -20.95 -26.34
CA ALA A 84 34.38 -22.23 -26.16
C ALA A 84 35.31 -23.33 -26.71
N GLY A 85 36.10 -23.94 -25.84
CA GLY A 85 36.77 -25.21 -26.06
C GLY A 85 36.10 -26.25 -25.18
N GLU A 86 35.13 -26.96 -25.74
CA GLU A 86 34.69 -28.24 -25.19
C GLU A 86 35.93 -29.14 -25.08
N SER A 87 36.33 -29.44 -23.85
CA SER A 87 37.20 -30.58 -23.58
C SER A 87 36.57 -31.37 -22.44
N ASP A 88 35.90 -32.45 -22.84
CA ASP A 88 35.57 -33.59 -21.99
C ASP A 88 36.89 -34.22 -21.53
N ASP A 89 37.41 -33.81 -20.38
CA ASP A 89 38.38 -34.62 -19.62
C ASP A 89 38.06 -34.55 -18.13
N ALA A 90 37.37 -35.59 -17.67
CA ALA A 90 36.96 -35.78 -16.29
C ALA A 90 38.15 -36.27 -15.44
N GLY A 91 38.86 -35.34 -14.81
CA GLY A 91 39.74 -35.61 -13.67
C GLY A 91 39.15 -35.09 -12.35
N PRO A 92 39.23 -35.82 -11.23
CA PRO A 92 38.69 -35.36 -9.96
C PRO A 92 39.63 -34.29 -9.37
N ILE A 93 39.27 -33.02 -9.50
CA ILE A 93 39.95 -31.93 -8.79
C ILE A 93 39.40 -31.88 -7.37
N GLU A 94 40.14 -32.49 -6.43
CA GLU A 94 40.05 -32.19 -5.00
C GLU A 94 40.26 -30.69 -4.79
N GLY A 95 39.31 -30.02 -4.12
CA GLY A 95 39.39 -28.58 -3.85
C GLY A 95 38.21 -27.75 -4.32
N ARG A 96 37.08 -28.35 -4.74
CA ARG A 96 35.84 -27.59 -4.92
C ARG A 96 35.39 -27.06 -3.57
N VAL A 97 35.70 -25.79 -3.29
CA VAL A 97 35.19 -25.05 -2.14
C VAL A 97 33.67 -25.32 -2.09
N PRO A 98 33.10 -25.77 -0.94
CA PRO A 98 31.67 -25.98 -0.85
C PRO A 98 30.97 -24.72 -1.35
N ARG A 99 30.01 -24.85 -2.27
CA ARG A 99 29.16 -23.73 -2.67
C ARG A 99 28.49 -23.25 -1.39
N LEU A 100 28.97 -22.16 -0.82
CA LEU A 100 28.35 -21.53 0.34
C LEU A 100 27.05 -20.94 -0.19
N ILE A 101 25.98 -21.73 -0.07
CA ILE A 101 24.63 -21.25 -0.37
C ILE A 101 24.32 -20.26 0.73
N ASP A 102 24.15 -19.00 0.35
CA ASP A 102 23.71 -17.97 1.29
C ASP A 102 22.34 -18.37 1.85
N PRO A 103 22.21 -18.61 3.17
CA PRO A 103 20.94 -19.02 3.79
C PRO A 103 19.82 -17.99 3.66
N CYS A 104 20.16 -16.74 3.34
CA CYS A 104 19.21 -15.67 3.09
C CYS A 104 18.83 -15.50 1.63
N LYS A 105 19.47 -16.25 0.71
CA LYS A 105 19.16 -16.17 -0.71
C LYS A 105 17.72 -16.63 -0.98
N GLY A 106 16.90 -15.71 -1.49
CA GLY A 106 15.48 -15.96 -1.78
C GLY A 106 14.55 -15.91 -0.56
N VAL A 107 15.07 -15.60 0.63
CA VAL A 107 14.24 -15.39 1.83
C VAL A 107 13.67 -13.97 1.79
N ARG A 108 12.34 -13.85 1.76
CA ARG A 108 11.64 -12.57 1.84
C ARG A 108 11.13 -12.34 3.25
N CYS A 109 11.49 -11.21 3.83
CA CYS A 109 11.04 -10.79 5.14
C CYS A 109 10.03 -9.65 5.00
N GLY A 110 8.99 -9.66 5.82
CA GLY A 110 8.00 -8.59 5.85
C GLY A 110 8.59 -7.23 6.24
N ALA A 111 7.80 -6.17 6.10
CA ALA A 111 8.23 -4.81 6.38
C ALA A 111 8.85 -4.66 7.78
N GLY A 112 9.97 -3.94 7.87
CA GLY A 112 10.70 -3.72 9.13
C GLY A 112 11.58 -4.90 9.56
N ARG A 113 11.71 -5.94 8.74
CA ARG A 113 12.57 -7.10 8.99
C ARG A 113 13.62 -7.30 7.91
N VAL A 114 14.73 -7.92 8.29
CA VAL A 114 15.84 -8.32 7.40
C VAL A 114 16.22 -9.77 7.68
N CYS A 115 16.65 -10.49 6.64
CA CYS A 115 17.13 -11.85 6.82
C CYS A 115 18.51 -11.85 7.49
N ARG A 116 18.65 -12.65 8.54
CA ARG A 116 19.91 -12.95 9.22
C ARG A 116 20.20 -14.44 9.11
N ALA A 117 21.38 -14.78 8.62
CA ALA A 117 21.80 -16.19 8.52
C ALA A 117 22.04 -16.80 9.91
N ASN A 118 21.33 -17.87 10.22
CA ASN A 118 21.58 -18.69 11.39
C ASN A 118 22.61 -19.79 11.02
N VAL A 119 23.86 -19.59 11.44
CA VAL A 119 24.98 -20.47 11.09
C VAL A 119 24.81 -21.88 11.66
N ALA A 120 24.14 -22.02 12.82
CA ALA A 120 23.94 -23.30 13.48
C ALA A 120 22.92 -24.18 12.75
N GLU A 121 21.89 -23.56 12.17
CA GLU A 121 20.77 -24.26 11.50
C GLU A 121 20.84 -24.18 9.97
N GLN A 122 21.82 -23.46 9.41
CA GLN A 122 21.97 -23.23 7.96
C GLN A 122 20.68 -22.70 7.30
N ARG A 123 19.93 -21.86 8.02
CA ARG A 123 18.70 -21.21 7.51
C ARG A 123 18.73 -19.71 7.71
N GLY A 124 18.05 -18.97 6.84
CA GLY A 124 17.77 -17.55 7.03
C GLY A 124 16.62 -17.35 8.02
N GLU A 125 16.77 -16.39 8.94
CA GLU A 125 15.75 -15.99 9.91
C GLU A 125 15.44 -14.50 9.75
N CYS A 126 14.15 -14.15 9.71
CA CYS A 126 13.71 -12.76 9.58
C CYS A 126 13.66 -12.07 10.95
N VAL A 127 14.63 -11.19 11.20
CA VAL A 127 14.75 -10.40 12.43
C VAL A 127 14.42 -8.93 12.16
N CYS A 128 14.07 -8.14 13.18
CA CYS A 128 13.85 -6.71 12.99
C CYS A 128 15.12 -6.00 12.47
N ILE A 129 14.93 -4.98 11.63
CA ILE A 129 16.03 -4.18 11.09
C ILE A 129 16.83 -3.57 12.25
N PRO A 130 18.15 -3.80 12.33
CA PRO A 130 18.95 -3.31 13.45
C PRO A 130 19.07 -1.78 13.43
N GLU A 131 19.33 -1.21 12.26
CA GLU A 131 19.56 0.22 12.04
C GLU A 131 19.11 0.59 10.62
N CYS A 132 18.45 1.74 10.48
CA CYS A 132 18.04 2.27 9.19
C CYS A 132 19.07 3.30 8.67
N PRO A 133 19.28 3.38 7.34
CA PRO A 133 20.10 4.42 6.76
C PRO A 133 19.60 5.83 7.11
N PRO A 134 20.50 6.79 7.37
CA PRO A 134 20.08 8.16 7.65
C PRO A 134 19.47 8.79 6.40
N GLU A 135 18.28 9.38 6.56
CA GLU A 135 17.58 10.04 5.46
C GLU A 135 17.66 11.56 5.59
N THR A 136 18.18 12.20 4.54
CA THR A 136 18.39 13.65 4.48
C THR A 136 17.33 14.35 3.63
N ASP A 137 16.66 13.63 2.72
CA ASP A 137 15.61 14.18 1.88
C ASP A 137 14.30 14.34 2.66
N PRO A 138 13.79 15.56 2.84
CA PRO A 138 12.49 15.78 3.50
C PRO A 138 11.32 15.06 2.82
N ARG A 139 11.42 14.73 1.52
CA ARG A 139 10.38 14.00 0.79
C ARG A 139 10.32 12.51 1.14
N ARG A 140 11.40 11.95 1.68
CA ARG A 140 11.51 10.54 2.09
C ARG A 140 11.25 10.32 3.58
N LYS A 141 11.10 11.42 4.34
CA LYS A 141 10.48 11.39 5.68
C LYS A 141 9.04 10.94 5.57
N VAL A 142 8.42 10.59 6.68
CA VAL A 142 7.02 10.13 6.71
C VAL A 142 6.26 10.75 7.86
N CYS A 143 4.98 11.01 7.65
CA CYS A 143 4.04 11.32 8.71
C CYS A 143 3.25 10.07 9.05
N THR A 144 3.05 9.81 10.34
CA THR A 144 2.34 8.62 10.82
C THR A 144 0.90 8.95 11.21
N ASN A 145 0.08 7.92 11.42
CA ASN A 145 -1.29 8.04 11.96
C ASN A 145 -1.38 8.77 13.31
N ARG A 146 -0.25 8.96 14.00
CA ARG A 146 -0.13 9.72 15.25
C ARG A 146 0.23 11.19 15.03
N ASN A 147 0.25 11.65 13.78
CA ASN A 147 0.71 12.99 13.39
C ASN A 147 2.17 13.29 13.84
N GLU A 148 2.99 12.25 13.92
CA GLU A 148 4.42 12.36 14.23
C GLU A 148 5.26 12.19 12.96
N THR A 149 6.26 13.06 12.79
CA THR A 149 7.21 12.98 11.68
C THR A 149 8.36 12.05 12.03
N TRP A 150 8.61 11.08 11.16
CA TRP A 150 9.68 10.11 11.27
C TRP A 150 10.71 10.31 10.16
N ASP A 151 11.96 9.93 10.43
CA ASP A 151 13.06 10.19 9.52
C ASP A 151 12.96 9.41 8.21
N SER A 152 12.40 8.20 8.24
CA SER A 152 12.17 7.39 7.04
C SER A 152 11.05 6.37 7.29
N ALA A 153 10.50 5.80 6.21
CA ALA A 153 9.60 4.65 6.29
C ALA A 153 10.25 3.47 7.02
N CYS A 154 11.56 3.25 6.81
CA CYS A 154 12.31 2.19 7.49
C CYS A 154 12.20 2.28 9.01
N GLU A 155 12.35 3.47 9.59
CA GLU A 155 12.26 3.65 11.05
C GLU A 155 10.88 3.33 11.61
N VAL A 156 9.81 3.65 10.86
CA VAL A 156 8.43 3.32 11.25
C VAL A 156 8.24 1.80 11.28
N HIS A 157 8.58 1.10 10.19
CA HIS A 157 8.41 -0.36 10.15
C HIS A 157 9.34 -1.08 11.14
N ARG A 158 10.56 -0.58 11.32
CA ARG A 158 11.51 -1.07 12.34
C ARG A 158 10.91 -0.95 13.74
N GLN A 159 10.36 0.22 14.07
CA GLN A 159 9.76 0.44 15.38
C GLN A 159 8.54 -0.45 15.62
N ARG A 160 7.68 -0.61 14.60
CA ARG A 160 6.55 -1.54 14.63
C ARG A 160 7.03 -2.96 14.91
N CYS A 161 8.04 -3.43 14.17
CA CYS A 161 8.62 -4.75 14.36
C CYS A 161 9.11 -4.97 15.80
N LEU A 162 9.89 -4.03 16.34
CA LEU A 162 10.44 -4.11 17.71
C LEU A 162 9.34 -4.22 18.77
N CYS A 163 8.27 -3.45 18.61
CA CYS A 163 7.14 -3.50 19.54
C CYS A 163 6.33 -4.79 19.38
N ASN A 164 6.13 -5.27 18.16
CA ASN A 164 5.45 -6.55 17.90
C ASN A 164 6.22 -7.76 18.49
N THR A 165 7.55 -7.69 18.55
CA THR A 165 8.39 -8.74 19.15
C THR A 165 8.71 -8.52 20.62
N ALA A 166 8.11 -7.51 21.27
CA ALA A 166 8.42 -7.09 22.64
C ALA A 166 9.92 -6.90 22.90
N ASP A 167 10.64 -6.38 21.91
CA ASP A 167 12.07 -6.13 21.99
C ASP A 167 12.35 -4.92 22.91
N PRO A 168 13.42 -4.93 23.74
CA PRO A 168 13.80 -3.80 24.57
C PRO A 168 14.03 -2.48 23.82
N GLY A 169 14.29 -2.54 22.51
CA GLY A 169 14.38 -1.38 21.62
C GLY A 169 13.04 -0.72 21.28
N CYS A 170 11.91 -1.31 21.71
CA CYS A 170 10.59 -0.67 21.55
C CYS A 170 10.51 0.62 22.40
N ARG A 171 10.15 1.75 21.79
CA ARG A 171 9.99 3.03 22.50
C ARG A 171 8.72 3.02 23.36
N HIS A 172 7.58 2.66 22.77
CA HIS A 172 6.26 2.61 23.41
C HIS A 172 5.43 1.47 22.82
N GLU A 173 4.71 0.73 23.67
CA GLU A 173 3.81 -0.36 23.24
C GLU A 173 2.74 0.11 22.24
N GLU A 174 2.31 1.37 22.35
CA GLU A 174 1.32 1.95 21.45
C GLU A 174 1.80 2.06 19.98
N LEU A 175 3.12 1.94 19.75
CA LEU A 175 3.73 1.92 18.41
C LEU A 175 3.60 0.55 17.74
N ARG A 176 3.01 -0.46 18.39
CA ARG A 176 2.64 -1.73 17.77
C ARG A 176 1.77 -1.53 16.53
N HIS A 177 0.92 -0.50 16.57
CA HIS A 177 -0.07 -0.17 15.52
C HIS A 177 0.31 1.08 14.72
N VAL A 178 1.55 1.55 14.81
CA VAL A 178 2.00 2.75 14.10
C VAL A 178 2.06 2.48 12.61
N HIS A 179 1.45 3.30 11.78
CA HIS A 179 1.56 3.18 10.32
C HIS A 179 1.78 4.53 9.67
N ILE A 180 2.31 4.48 8.45
CA ILE A 180 2.53 5.66 7.63
C ILE A 180 1.16 6.17 7.20
N ASP A 181 0.92 7.46 7.38
CA ASP A 181 -0.26 8.15 6.89
C ASP A 181 0.02 8.69 5.48
N TYR A 182 1.17 9.36 5.32
CA TYR A 182 1.68 9.88 4.05
C TYR A 182 3.19 10.12 4.05
N TYR A 183 3.76 10.25 2.85
CA TYR A 183 5.17 10.59 2.66
C TYR A 183 5.41 12.11 2.75
N GLY A 184 6.53 12.48 3.36
CA GLY A 184 6.90 13.84 3.72
C GLY A 184 6.80 14.09 5.23
N THR A 185 7.14 15.32 5.64
CA THR A 185 6.97 15.75 7.03
C THR A 185 5.51 16.03 7.35
N CYS A 186 5.11 15.78 8.60
CA CYS A 186 3.77 16.14 9.05
C CYS A 186 3.51 17.63 8.86
N ARG A 187 2.35 17.95 8.32
CA ARG A 187 1.91 19.30 8.02
C ARG A 187 0.41 19.41 8.20
N GLU A 188 -0.04 20.64 8.48
CA GLU A 188 -1.46 20.96 8.48
C GLU A 188 -1.98 20.96 7.04
N MET A 189 -3.01 20.16 6.78
CA MET A 189 -3.65 20.06 5.47
C MET A 189 -4.81 21.05 5.40
N PRO A 190 -5.01 21.75 4.27
CA PRO A 190 -6.18 22.59 4.09
C PRO A 190 -7.45 21.72 4.07
N GLU A 191 -8.57 22.29 4.51
CA GLU A 191 -9.87 21.64 4.39
C GLU A 191 -10.25 21.46 2.92
N CYS A 192 -10.83 20.31 2.59
CA CYS A 192 -11.34 20.04 1.24
C CYS A 192 -12.67 20.78 1.04
N SER A 193 -12.68 21.76 0.14
CA SER A 193 -13.91 22.51 -0.15
C SER A 193 -14.91 21.66 -0.96
N GLU A 194 -16.19 21.97 -0.87
CA GLU A 194 -17.24 21.27 -1.65
C GLU A 194 -16.97 21.32 -3.17
N ASN A 195 -16.41 22.42 -3.66
CA ASN A 195 -16.08 22.58 -5.08
C ASN A 195 -14.88 21.69 -5.48
N ASP A 196 -13.86 21.63 -4.64
CA ASP A 196 -12.67 20.81 -4.90
C ASP A 196 -13.04 19.32 -4.85
N LEU A 197 -13.88 18.93 -3.89
CA LEU A 197 -14.39 17.57 -3.77
C LEU A 197 -15.26 17.18 -4.97
N ALA A 198 -16.11 18.09 -5.46
CA ALA A 198 -16.96 17.85 -6.62
C ALA A 198 -16.17 17.70 -7.94
N ASP A 199 -15.01 18.34 -8.08
CA ASP A 199 -14.14 18.16 -9.26
C ASP A 199 -13.15 16.99 -9.11
N PHE A 200 -12.95 16.51 -7.87
CA PHE A 200 -11.97 15.47 -7.56
C PHE A 200 -12.15 14.17 -8.38
N PRO A 201 -13.37 13.59 -8.51
CA PRO A 201 -13.58 12.38 -9.31
C PRO A 201 -13.03 12.49 -10.73
N ARG A 202 -13.22 13.67 -11.36
CA ARG A 202 -12.75 13.97 -12.72
C ARG A 202 -11.24 13.96 -12.82
N ARG A 203 -10.58 14.68 -11.92
CA ARG A 203 -9.11 14.75 -11.91
C ARG A 203 -8.51 13.39 -11.59
N MET A 204 -9.16 12.61 -10.71
CA MET A 204 -8.71 11.27 -10.35
C MET A 204 -8.78 10.32 -11.55
N ARG A 205 -9.90 10.23 -12.28
CA ARG A 205 -9.99 9.36 -13.47
C ARG A 205 -9.04 9.76 -14.59
N ASP A 206 -8.83 11.07 -14.80
CA ASP A 206 -7.83 11.57 -15.76
C ASP A 206 -6.40 11.21 -15.33
N TRP A 207 -6.09 11.37 -14.03
CA TRP A 207 -4.80 11.01 -13.46
C TRP A 207 -4.53 9.51 -13.61
N LEU A 208 -5.48 8.65 -13.25
CA LEU A 208 -5.36 7.19 -13.38
C LEU A 208 -5.01 6.77 -14.81
N PHE A 209 -5.72 7.32 -15.80
CA PHE A 209 -5.42 7.03 -17.20
C PHE A 209 -4.00 7.46 -17.58
N ASN A 210 -3.56 8.66 -17.16
CA ASN A 210 -2.22 9.13 -17.49
C ASN A 210 -1.13 8.29 -16.81
N VAL A 211 -1.36 7.80 -15.59
CA VAL A 211 -0.44 6.88 -14.91
C VAL A 211 -0.37 5.56 -15.65
N MET A 212 -1.52 4.96 -16.01
CA MET A 212 -1.58 3.71 -16.77
C MET A 212 -0.76 3.81 -18.07
N ARG A 213 -0.98 4.89 -18.81
CA ARG A 213 -0.27 5.18 -20.05
C ARG A 213 1.23 5.35 -19.86
N ASP A 214 1.64 6.08 -18.82
CA ASP A 214 3.06 6.30 -18.52
C ASP A 214 3.77 5.00 -18.11
N LEU A 215 3.09 4.14 -17.35
CA LEU A 215 3.59 2.80 -17.02
C LEU A 215 3.73 1.93 -18.28
N ALA A 216 2.74 1.95 -19.19
CA ALA A 216 2.83 1.24 -20.46
C ALA A 216 4.01 1.73 -21.31
N LEU A 217 4.21 3.05 -21.41
CA LEU A 217 5.35 3.64 -22.14
C LEU A 217 6.72 3.25 -21.55
N ARG A 218 6.79 3.02 -20.23
CA ARG A 218 8.00 2.59 -19.53
C ARG A 218 8.19 1.07 -19.50
N ASN A 219 7.25 0.29 -20.08
CA ASN A 219 7.18 -1.16 -19.96
C ASN A 219 7.13 -1.65 -18.50
N GLU A 220 6.49 -0.85 -17.64
CA GLU A 220 6.27 -1.16 -16.21
C GLU A 220 4.83 -1.64 -15.96
N LEU A 221 3.94 -1.55 -16.95
CA LEU A 221 2.59 -2.09 -16.90
C LEU A 221 2.64 -3.59 -17.28
N PRO A 222 2.11 -4.49 -16.44
CA PRO A 222 2.08 -5.91 -16.78
C PRO A 222 1.33 -6.19 -18.08
N ASP A 223 1.76 -7.21 -18.82
CA ASP A 223 1.22 -7.57 -20.14
C ASP A 223 -0.30 -7.77 -20.12
N ALA A 224 -0.83 -8.32 -19.03
CA ALA A 224 -2.25 -8.57 -18.86
C ALA A 224 -3.09 -7.27 -18.83
N TYR A 225 -2.51 -6.16 -18.37
CA TYR A 225 -3.14 -4.84 -18.35
C TYR A 225 -2.84 -3.99 -19.60
N LEU A 226 -1.84 -4.36 -20.40
CA LEU A 226 -1.48 -3.64 -21.61
C LEU A 226 -2.62 -3.63 -22.65
N ALA A 227 -3.40 -4.71 -22.72
CA ALA A 227 -4.58 -4.78 -23.59
C ALA A 227 -5.64 -3.74 -23.22
N LEU A 228 -5.85 -3.51 -21.91
CA LEU A 228 -6.80 -2.50 -21.41
C LEU A 228 -6.32 -1.08 -21.74
N GLU A 229 -5.01 -0.84 -21.65
CA GLU A 229 -4.40 0.46 -21.99
C GLU A 229 -4.58 0.77 -23.49
N HIS A 230 -4.28 -0.19 -24.36
CA HIS A 230 -4.43 -0.01 -25.81
C HIS A 230 -5.89 0.24 -26.23
N GLU A 231 -6.85 -0.44 -25.58
CA GLU A 231 -8.27 -0.13 -25.79
C GLU A 231 -8.62 1.27 -25.26
N ALA A 232 -8.08 1.69 -24.13
CA ALA A 232 -8.30 3.01 -23.55
C ALA A 232 -7.79 4.15 -24.45
N GLU A 233 -6.67 3.97 -25.17
CA GLU A 233 -6.16 4.93 -26.14
C GLU A 233 -7.00 4.97 -27.43
N SER A 234 -7.50 3.82 -27.88
CA SER A 234 -8.22 3.70 -29.15
C SER A 234 -9.72 3.99 -29.04
N ASN A 235 -10.32 3.80 -27.87
CA ASN A 235 -11.73 4.04 -27.60
C ASN A 235 -11.95 5.01 -26.43
N MET A 236 -12.31 6.25 -26.76
CA MET A 236 -12.56 7.31 -25.77
C MET A 236 -13.65 6.99 -24.74
N THR A 237 -14.60 6.10 -25.04
CA THR A 237 -15.64 5.72 -24.06
C THR A 237 -15.10 4.76 -22.99
N LYS A 238 -14.05 4.00 -23.31
CA LYS A 238 -13.40 3.05 -22.40
C LYS A 238 -12.20 3.64 -21.68
N ARG A 239 -11.75 4.83 -22.09
CA ARG A 239 -10.56 5.51 -21.59
C ARG A 239 -10.44 5.51 -20.07
N TRP A 240 -11.46 6.01 -19.39
CA TRP A 240 -11.46 6.11 -17.92
C TRP A 240 -11.86 4.81 -17.25
N THR A 241 -12.79 4.06 -17.84
CA THR A 241 -13.26 2.78 -17.31
C THR A 241 -12.12 1.76 -17.23
N ASN A 242 -11.34 1.60 -18.28
CA ASN A 242 -10.23 0.64 -18.31
C ASN A 242 -9.13 1.00 -17.32
N ALA A 243 -8.80 2.30 -17.21
CA ALA A 243 -7.85 2.78 -16.22
C ALA A 243 -8.36 2.59 -14.77
N ALA A 244 -9.65 2.80 -14.53
CA ALA A 244 -10.27 2.57 -13.24
C ALA A 244 -10.28 1.08 -12.86
N ILE A 245 -10.61 0.19 -13.81
CA ILE A 245 -10.59 -1.27 -13.63
C ILE A 245 -9.16 -1.75 -13.35
N TRP A 246 -8.19 -1.36 -14.18
CA TRP A 246 -6.79 -1.69 -13.97
C TRP A 246 -6.35 -1.30 -12.56
N LYS A 247 -6.58 -0.03 -12.18
CA LYS A 247 -6.10 0.43 -10.89
C LYS A 247 -6.78 -0.31 -9.73
N TRP A 248 -8.07 -0.57 -9.84
CA TRP A 248 -8.80 -1.32 -8.83
C TRP A 248 -8.29 -2.76 -8.71
N CYS A 249 -8.07 -3.46 -9.82
CA CYS A 249 -7.46 -4.80 -9.81
C CYS A 249 -6.02 -4.82 -9.28
N GLU A 250 -5.24 -3.76 -9.52
CA GLU A 250 -3.88 -3.63 -8.96
C GLU A 250 -3.93 -3.42 -7.43
N LEU A 251 -4.98 -2.79 -6.91
CA LEU A 251 -5.16 -2.54 -5.48
C LEU A 251 -5.80 -3.74 -4.75
N ASP A 252 -6.75 -4.46 -5.37
CA ASP A 252 -7.34 -5.72 -4.87
C ASP A 252 -6.28 -6.81 -4.92
N GLY A 253 -5.46 -6.83 -3.88
CA GLY A 253 -4.24 -7.61 -3.78
C GLY A 253 -4.51 -8.96 -3.14
N HIS A 254 -3.69 -9.36 -2.16
CA HIS A 254 -3.89 -10.62 -1.45
C HIS A 254 -4.53 -10.37 -0.07
N PRO A 255 -5.65 -11.04 0.26
CA PRO A 255 -6.38 -11.98 -0.59
C PRO A 255 -7.18 -11.27 -1.68
N HIS A 256 -7.26 -11.86 -2.89
CA HIS A 256 -8.14 -11.35 -3.95
C HIS A 256 -9.59 -11.65 -3.56
N ASP A 257 -10.21 -10.71 -2.86
CA ASP A 257 -11.56 -10.85 -2.32
C ASP A 257 -12.60 -10.04 -3.11
N ASN A 258 -12.18 -9.40 -4.22
CA ASN A 258 -12.96 -8.49 -5.05
C ASN A 258 -13.45 -7.26 -4.28
N THR A 259 -12.70 -6.83 -3.28
CA THR A 259 -12.88 -5.56 -2.59
C THR A 259 -11.53 -4.90 -2.37
N VAL A 260 -11.51 -3.58 -2.26
CA VAL A 260 -10.28 -2.85 -1.90
C VAL A 260 -10.46 -2.28 -0.51
N SER A 261 -9.69 -2.79 0.44
CA SER A 261 -9.65 -2.31 1.82
C SER A 261 -8.97 -0.93 1.93
N ARG A 262 -9.17 -0.26 3.08
CA ARG A 262 -8.45 0.99 3.41
C ARG A 262 -6.93 0.88 3.26
N HIS A 263 -6.39 -0.31 3.52
CA HIS A 263 -4.97 -0.60 3.50
C HIS A 263 -4.42 -0.79 2.09
N GLU A 264 -5.22 -1.40 1.24
CA GLU A 264 -4.91 -1.53 -0.19
C GLU A 264 -4.94 -0.20 -0.91
N LEU A 265 -5.65 0.80 -0.38
CA LEU A 265 -5.60 2.18 -0.91
C LEU A 265 -4.28 2.91 -0.57
N PHE A 266 -3.45 2.39 0.33
CA PHE A 266 -2.21 3.04 0.76
C PHE A 266 -1.30 3.50 -0.41
N PRO A 267 -1.08 2.71 -1.47
CA PRO A 267 -0.19 3.07 -2.58
C PRO A 267 -0.68 4.27 -3.41
N ILE A 268 -1.98 4.56 -3.40
CA ILE A 268 -2.53 5.78 -4.02
C ILE A 268 -2.67 6.92 -3.03
N ARG A 269 -3.04 6.60 -1.78
CA ARG A 269 -3.31 7.62 -0.77
C ARG A 269 -2.01 8.28 -0.29
N ALA A 270 -1.07 7.51 0.23
CA ALA A 270 0.10 8.05 0.93
C ALA A 270 1.02 8.92 0.05
N PRO A 271 1.29 8.59 -1.24
CA PRO A 271 2.11 9.44 -2.10
C PRO A 271 1.42 10.74 -2.53
N LEU A 272 0.09 10.73 -2.66
CA LEU A 272 -0.69 11.86 -3.18
C LEU A 272 -1.30 12.73 -2.09
N PHE A 273 -1.46 12.24 -0.86
CA PHE A 273 -2.12 12.95 0.23
C PHE A 273 -1.48 14.33 0.49
N ALA A 274 -0.14 14.42 0.45
CA ALA A 274 0.58 15.68 0.56
C ALA A 274 0.53 16.59 -0.69
N LEU A 275 -0.16 16.20 -1.75
CA LEU A 275 -0.37 17.03 -2.94
C LEU A 275 -1.86 17.36 -3.12
N GLU A 276 -2.73 16.45 -2.70
CA GLU A 276 -4.16 16.46 -2.92
C GLU A 276 -4.91 16.21 -1.61
N HIS A 277 -5.18 17.29 -0.87
CA HIS A 277 -5.86 17.27 0.43
C HIS A 277 -7.28 16.66 0.41
N CYS A 278 -7.91 16.59 -0.77
CA CYS A 278 -9.22 15.98 -0.96
C CYS A 278 -9.20 14.46 -1.15
N ILE A 279 -8.03 13.81 -1.24
CA ILE A 279 -7.99 12.37 -1.54
C ILE A 279 -8.61 11.51 -0.43
N ALA A 280 -8.40 11.84 0.84
CA ALA A 280 -9.00 11.10 1.95
C ALA A 280 -10.53 11.25 1.99
N PRO A 281 -11.11 12.46 2.03
CA PRO A 281 -12.58 12.59 2.04
C PRO A 281 -13.22 12.04 0.76
N PHE A 282 -12.52 12.09 -0.38
CA PHE A 282 -12.98 11.42 -1.60
C PHE A 282 -13.04 9.89 -1.43
N LEU A 283 -11.96 9.25 -0.99
CA LEU A 283 -11.92 7.79 -0.80
C LEU A 283 -12.94 7.33 0.26
N GLU A 284 -13.14 8.10 1.32
CA GLU A 284 -14.20 7.85 2.31
C GLU A 284 -15.61 7.94 1.70
N SER A 285 -15.82 8.87 0.76
CA SER A 285 -17.12 8.99 0.06
C SER A 285 -17.39 7.83 -0.91
N CYS A 286 -16.35 7.08 -1.28
CA CYS A 286 -16.48 5.91 -2.13
C CYS A 286 -17.01 4.67 -1.37
N ASP A 287 -17.14 4.72 -0.05
CA ASP A 287 -17.69 3.65 0.80
C ASP A 287 -19.03 4.10 1.43
N PRO A 288 -20.15 4.06 0.67
CA PRO A 288 -21.44 4.56 1.13
C PRO A 288 -22.14 3.65 2.15
N ASN A 289 -21.82 2.35 2.14
CA ASN A 289 -22.33 1.32 3.04
C ASN A 289 -21.49 1.20 4.33
N ARG A 290 -20.30 1.83 4.38
CA ARG A 290 -19.40 1.90 5.54
C ARG A 290 -18.95 0.53 6.00
N ASP A 291 -18.62 -0.35 5.06
CA ASP A 291 -18.03 -1.66 5.37
C ASP A 291 -16.50 -1.65 5.29
N HIS A 292 -15.89 -0.46 5.19
CA HIS A 292 -14.45 -0.21 5.12
C HIS A 292 -13.76 -0.85 3.92
N ARG A 293 -14.56 -1.21 2.91
CA ARG A 293 -14.14 -1.87 1.68
C ARG A 293 -14.79 -1.14 0.51
N ILE A 294 -14.10 -1.17 -0.63
CA ILE A 294 -14.58 -0.52 -1.85
C ILE A 294 -14.70 -1.59 -2.94
N SER A 295 -15.93 -1.95 -3.28
CA SER A 295 -16.21 -2.79 -4.45
C SER A 295 -15.91 -2.05 -5.76
N LEU A 296 -15.77 -2.79 -6.86
CA LEU A 296 -15.58 -2.18 -8.18
C LEU A 296 -16.74 -1.25 -8.55
N GLN A 297 -17.97 -1.62 -8.19
CA GLN A 297 -19.15 -0.82 -8.50
C GLN A 297 -19.14 0.50 -7.73
N GLU A 298 -18.76 0.47 -6.45
CA GLU A 298 -18.57 1.67 -5.64
C GLU A 298 -17.46 2.55 -6.17
N TRP A 299 -16.31 1.96 -6.50
CA TRP A 299 -15.18 2.65 -7.10
C TRP A 299 -15.57 3.38 -8.39
N GLY A 300 -16.23 2.68 -9.32
CA GLY A 300 -16.65 3.26 -10.59
C GLY A 300 -17.72 4.33 -10.42
N LYS A 301 -18.69 4.14 -9.52
CA LYS A 301 -19.70 5.15 -9.19
C LYS A 301 -19.06 6.40 -8.57
N CYS A 302 -18.08 6.22 -7.69
CA CYS A 302 -17.33 7.30 -7.08
C CYS A 302 -16.52 8.11 -8.11
N LEU A 303 -16.02 7.44 -9.16
CA LEU A 303 -15.33 8.07 -10.29
C LEU A 303 -16.28 8.63 -11.36
N GLU A 304 -17.60 8.58 -11.14
CA GLU A 304 -18.65 9.02 -12.08
C GLU A 304 -18.64 8.26 -13.42
N LEU A 305 -18.41 6.94 -13.36
CA LEU A 305 -18.39 6.06 -14.53
C LEU A 305 -19.71 5.29 -14.69
N GLU A 306 -20.03 4.90 -15.91
CA GLU A 306 -21.23 4.10 -16.22
C GLU A 306 -21.03 2.64 -15.77
N GLU A 307 -21.98 2.11 -14.99
CA GLU A 307 -21.88 0.77 -14.38
C GLU A 307 -21.84 -0.36 -15.40
N ASP A 308 -22.53 -0.21 -16.53
CA ASP A 308 -22.62 -1.24 -17.60
C ASP A 308 -21.24 -1.58 -18.20
N ASP A 309 -20.26 -0.69 -18.04
CA ASP A 309 -18.92 -0.83 -18.57
C ASP A 309 -17.92 -1.42 -17.55
N LEU A 310 -18.32 -1.58 -16.28
CA LEU A 310 -17.48 -2.05 -15.17
C LEU A 310 -17.55 -3.58 -15.02
N THR A 311 -16.99 -4.31 -15.99
CA THR A 311 -16.86 -5.78 -15.89
C THR A 311 -15.42 -6.15 -15.59
N ALA A 312 -15.00 -6.15 -14.31
CA ALA A 312 -13.65 -6.58 -13.96
C ALA A 312 -13.53 -8.11 -13.96
N ARG A 313 -12.38 -8.60 -14.41
CA ARG A 313 -11.97 -10.00 -14.36
C ARG A 313 -10.56 -10.11 -13.80
N CYS A 314 -10.31 -9.50 -12.64
CA CYS A 314 -8.97 -9.42 -12.05
C CYS A 314 -8.32 -10.82 -11.90
N ALA A 315 -9.12 -11.84 -11.57
CA ALA A 315 -8.66 -13.24 -11.51
C ALA A 315 -8.33 -13.89 -12.87
N GLU A 316 -8.81 -13.39 -13.99
CA GLU A 316 -8.38 -13.85 -15.33
C GLU A 316 -7.04 -13.20 -15.70
N ILE A 317 -6.91 -11.90 -15.42
CA ILE A 317 -5.69 -11.12 -15.63
C ILE A 317 -4.52 -11.67 -14.78
N ALA A 318 -4.75 -11.98 -13.49
CA ALA A 318 -3.74 -12.53 -12.59
C ALA A 318 -3.28 -13.96 -12.98
N LYS A 319 -4.18 -14.78 -13.55
CA LYS A 319 -3.84 -16.14 -14.02
C LYS A 319 -2.93 -16.11 -15.24
N ASP A 320 -3.09 -15.12 -16.12
CA ASP A 320 -2.22 -14.94 -17.28
C ASP A 320 -0.80 -14.51 -16.86
N GLU A 321 -0.66 -13.77 -15.76
CA GLU A 321 0.64 -13.41 -15.16
C GLU A 321 1.37 -14.59 -14.53
N GLU A 322 0.68 -15.42 -13.72
CA GLU A 322 1.27 -16.63 -13.13
C GLU A 322 1.71 -17.64 -14.20
N ALA A 323 0.91 -17.80 -15.26
CA ALA A 323 1.26 -18.64 -16.41
C ALA A 323 2.52 -18.13 -17.13
N ASN A 324 2.58 -16.84 -17.48
CA ASN A 324 3.75 -16.26 -18.14
C ASN A 324 5.01 -16.25 -17.26
N ALA A 325 4.88 -16.07 -15.93
CA ALA A 325 6.01 -16.12 -15.00
C ALA A 325 6.61 -17.53 -14.88
N SER A 326 5.77 -18.58 -14.92
CA SER A 326 6.23 -19.98 -14.92
C SER A 326 6.96 -20.36 -16.22
N ASP A 327 6.49 -19.88 -17.38
CA ASP A 327 7.16 -20.12 -18.67
C ASP A 327 8.54 -19.45 -18.76
N LEU A 328 8.72 -18.28 -18.14
CA LEU A 328 10.02 -17.59 -18.05
C LEU A 328 10.99 -18.25 -17.08
N HIS A 329 10.49 -18.88 -16.00
CA HIS A 329 11.33 -19.66 -15.09
C HIS A 329 11.85 -20.93 -15.77
N ASP A 330 11.01 -21.62 -16.54
CA ASP A 330 11.38 -22.83 -17.29
C ASP A 330 12.29 -22.54 -18.50
N ALA A 331 12.32 -21.30 -19.00
CA ALA A 331 13.25 -20.87 -20.05
C ALA A 331 14.69 -20.61 -19.54
N PHE A 332 14.89 -20.50 -18.22
CA PHE A 332 16.19 -20.22 -17.58
C PHE A 332 16.72 -21.36 -16.68
N VAL A 333 16.06 -22.52 -16.68
CA VAL A 333 16.55 -23.78 -16.08
C VAL A 333 17.21 -24.65 -17.14
#